data_AF-A0AAN0K1U2-F1
#
_entry.id   AF-A0AAN0K1U2-F1
#
_cell.length_a   1.000
_cell.length_b   1.000
_cell.length_c   1.000
_cell.angle_alpha   90.00
_cell.angle_beta   90.00
_cell.angle_gamma   90.00
#
_symmetry.space_group_name_H-M   'P 1'
#
loop_
_entity.id
_entity.type
_entity.pdbx_description
1 polymer ?
#
loop_
_entity_poly.entity_id
_entity_poly.type
_entity_poly.pdbx_seq_one_letter_code
_entity_poly.pdbx_strand_id
1 'polypeptide(L)'
;MAESSGDETSLLLPQHLQAKLEQDCIQIVHFKKLHSLPVDMSVETILRNYWTYANDMATEETNIPILKEVLDGIKIYFDFMLRDHLLYSEERHQYDLEITKKRHLTNTNCVNSDEGTPNINNDDTVMMPSSVYGISHLLRLFVKMPLFLIQAKFPTTHINLLNQHFKDLLT
;
A
#
# COMPACT_ATOMS: atom_id res chain seq x y z
N MET A 1 -38.30 21.02 1.70
CA MET A 1 -36.86 21.27 1.57
C MET A 1 -36.22 20.71 2.82
N ALA A 2 -35.58 19.55 2.71
CA ALA A 2 -34.81 18.94 3.79
C ALA A 2 -33.46 18.54 3.17
N GLU A 3 -32.41 19.10 3.74
CA GLU A 3 -31.02 18.97 3.31
C GLU A 3 -30.56 17.51 3.49
N SER A 4 -30.14 16.88 2.40
CA SER A 4 -29.44 15.59 2.45
C SER A 4 -27.96 15.87 2.65
N SER A 5 -27.55 15.96 3.91
CA SER A 5 -26.17 15.92 4.36
C SER A 5 -25.54 14.58 3.96
N GLY A 6 -24.69 14.58 2.93
CA GLY A 6 -24.07 13.33 2.51
C GLY A 6 -23.04 13.49 1.41
N ASP A 7 -21.97 14.26 1.62
CA ASP A 7 -20.71 14.04 0.89
C ASP A 7 -19.49 14.81 1.46
N GLU A 8 -19.24 14.81 2.77
CA GLU A 8 -18.10 15.58 3.34
C GLU A 8 -16.82 14.77 3.57
N THR A 9 -16.78 13.50 3.14
CA THR A 9 -15.65 12.61 3.44
C THR A 9 -15.09 11.87 2.24
N SER A 10 -15.57 12.18 1.03
CA SER A 10 -15.00 11.67 -0.21
C SER A 10 -13.65 12.35 -0.46
N LEU A 11 -12.55 11.59 -0.36
CA LEU A 11 -11.28 12.00 -0.98
C LEU A 11 -11.57 12.14 -2.48
N LEU A 12 -11.80 13.37 -2.93
CA LEU A 12 -11.91 13.69 -4.35
C LEU A 12 -10.52 13.46 -4.96
N LEU A 13 -10.27 12.23 -5.39
CA LEU A 13 -9.09 11.90 -6.18
C LEU A 13 -9.13 12.74 -7.46
N PRO A 14 -8.03 13.42 -7.84
CA PRO A 14 -7.94 14.12 -9.10
C PRO A 14 -8.42 13.27 -10.28
N GLN A 15 -9.11 13.89 -11.24
CA GLN A 15 -9.73 13.18 -12.38
C GLN A 15 -8.73 12.31 -13.17
N HIS A 16 -7.48 12.74 -13.28
CA HIS A 16 -6.43 11.98 -13.96
C HIS A 16 -6.06 10.67 -13.24
N LEU A 17 -6.11 10.63 -11.91
CA LEU A 17 -5.88 9.41 -11.11
C LEU A 17 -7.10 8.49 -11.15
N GLN A 18 -8.30 9.04 -11.21
CA GLN A 18 -9.52 8.25 -11.43
C GLN A 18 -9.50 7.55 -12.78
N ALA A 19 -9.19 8.28 -13.87
CA ALA A 19 -9.05 7.69 -15.19
C ALA A 19 -7.96 6.59 -15.23
N LYS A 20 -6.88 6.77 -14.45
CA LYS A 20 -5.84 5.75 -14.30
C LYS A 20 -6.37 4.48 -13.63
N LEU A 21 -7.19 4.61 -12.58
CA LEU A 21 -7.83 3.49 -11.88
C LEU A 21 -8.89 2.78 -12.74
N GLU A 22 -9.66 3.52 -13.52
CA GLU A 22 -10.60 2.94 -14.49
C GLU A 22 -9.87 2.11 -15.54
N GLN A 23 -8.77 2.64 -16.07
CA GLN A 23 -7.94 1.92 -17.03
C GLN A 23 -7.28 0.68 -16.42
N ASP A 24 -6.85 0.78 -15.17
CA ASP A 24 -6.29 -0.34 -14.39
C ASP A 24 -7.34 -1.46 -14.20
N CYS A 25 -8.56 -1.09 -13.81
CA CYS A 25 -9.70 -2.00 -13.69
C CYS A 25 -9.94 -2.75 -15.01
N ILE A 26 -10.00 -2.01 -16.13
CA ILE A 26 -10.24 -2.62 -17.45
C ILE A 26 -9.13 -3.61 -17.82
N GLN A 27 -7.87 -3.27 -17.56
CA GLN A 27 -6.74 -4.14 -17.88
C GLN A 27 -6.78 -5.47 -17.10
N ILE A 28 -7.15 -5.41 -15.83
CA ILE A 28 -7.14 -6.61 -14.98
C ILE A 28 -8.40 -7.45 -15.18
N VAL A 29 -9.58 -6.81 -15.17
CA VAL A 29 -10.86 -7.53 -15.21
C VAL A 29 -11.19 -7.99 -16.63
N HIS A 30 -11.03 -7.13 -17.63
CA HIS A 30 -11.41 -7.47 -19.01
C HIS A 30 -10.27 -8.12 -19.80
N PHE A 31 -9.04 -7.62 -19.65
CA PHE A 31 -7.90 -8.14 -20.43
C PHE A 31 -7.07 -9.18 -19.69
N LYS A 32 -7.37 -9.49 -18.42
CA LYS A 32 -6.59 -10.40 -17.55
C LYS A 32 -5.09 -10.09 -17.55
N LYS A 33 -4.74 -8.82 -17.77
CA LYS A 33 -3.36 -8.35 -17.79
C LYS A 33 -2.98 -7.99 -16.35
N LEU A 34 -2.42 -8.98 -15.66
CA LEU A 34 -1.94 -8.82 -14.30
C LEU A 34 -0.65 -7.98 -14.26
N HIS A 35 -0.45 -7.26 -13.16
CA HIS A 35 0.79 -6.55 -12.91
C HIS A 35 1.96 -7.53 -12.82
N SER A 36 3.12 -7.17 -13.37
CA SER A 36 4.34 -7.94 -13.13
C SER A 36 4.82 -7.67 -11.71
N LEU A 37 4.95 -8.72 -10.91
CA LEU A 37 5.43 -8.67 -9.53
C LEU A 37 6.81 -9.35 -9.43
N PRO A 38 7.71 -8.87 -8.57
CA PRO A 38 7.60 -7.65 -7.75
C PRO A 38 7.68 -6.37 -8.61
N VAL A 39 6.99 -5.30 -8.17
CA VAL A 39 7.05 -4.01 -8.84
C VAL A 39 8.36 -3.29 -8.47
N ASP A 40 9.06 -2.73 -9.47
CA ASP A 40 10.33 -2.01 -9.27
C ASP A 40 10.19 -0.82 -8.30
N MET A 41 9.04 -0.13 -8.35
CA MET A 41 8.68 0.96 -7.45
C MET A 41 7.59 0.48 -6.47
N SER A 42 8.04 -0.11 -5.36
CA SER A 42 7.15 -0.62 -4.31
C SER A 42 6.54 0.49 -3.46
N VAL A 43 5.41 0.21 -2.79
CA VAL A 43 4.76 1.12 -1.84
C VAL A 43 5.75 1.59 -0.76
N GLU A 44 6.55 0.67 -0.22
CA GLU A 44 7.58 1.01 0.76
C GLU A 44 8.57 2.05 0.21
N THR A 45 9.00 1.89 -1.05
CA THR A 45 9.92 2.83 -1.70
C THR A 45 9.26 4.17 -1.96
N ILE A 46 8.00 4.19 -2.39
CA ILE A 46 7.22 5.42 -2.62
C ILE A 46 7.07 6.22 -1.32
N LEU A 47 6.64 5.57 -0.24
CA LEU A 47 6.46 6.21 1.07
C LEU A 47 7.80 6.73 1.62
N ARG A 48 8.88 5.96 1.45
CA ARG A 48 10.23 6.38 1.85
C ARG A 48 10.69 7.60 1.06
N ASN A 49 10.50 7.62 -0.25
CA ASN A 49 10.88 8.75 -1.10
C ASN A 49 10.12 10.03 -0.70
N TYR A 50 8.83 9.90 -0.40
CA TYR A 50 8.04 11.03 0.09
C TYR A 50 8.50 11.51 1.46
N TRP A 51 8.84 10.60 2.38
CA TRP A 51 9.40 10.97 3.68
C TRP A 51 10.71 11.75 3.52
N THR A 52 11.63 11.28 2.67
CA THR A 52 12.90 11.97 2.39
C THR A 52 12.64 13.36 1.80
N TYR A 53 11.76 13.46 0.80
CA TYR A 53 11.39 14.73 0.19
C TYR A 53 10.80 15.72 1.21
N ALA A 54 9.86 15.26 2.04
CA ALA A 54 9.24 16.09 3.06
C ALA A 54 10.22 16.50 4.17
N ASN A 55 11.17 15.64 4.52
CA ASN A 55 12.22 15.94 5.48
C ASN A 55 13.24 16.96 4.93
N ASP A 56 13.56 16.89 3.63
CA ASP A 56 14.44 17.85 2.96
C ASP A 56 13.77 19.22 2.74
N MET A 57 12.44 19.24 2.59
CA MET A 57 11.61 20.45 2.46
C MET A 57 11.07 20.96 3.80
N ALA A 58 11.43 20.31 4.91
CA ALA A 58 10.89 20.61 6.23
C ALA A 58 11.24 22.02 6.70
N THR A 59 10.21 22.80 7.08
CA THR A 59 10.36 24.05 7.85
C THR A 59 10.03 23.78 9.32
N GLU A 60 10.36 24.71 10.23
CA GLU A 60 10.08 24.57 11.68
C GLU A 60 8.58 24.31 12.00
N GLU A 61 7.67 24.59 11.08
CA GLU A 61 6.23 24.39 11.23
C GLU A 61 5.74 22.99 10.82
N THR A 62 6.59 22.21 10.15
CA THR A 62 6.21 20.85 9.70
C THR A 62 6.41 19.83 10.82
N ASN A 63 5.32 19.19 11.25
CA ASN A 63 5.37 18.10 12.24
C ASN A 63 5.86 16.79 11.60
N ILE A 64 7.16 16.74 11.25
CA ILE A 64 7.82 15.57 10.65
C ILE A 64 7.61 14.26 11.44
N PRO A 65 7.60 14.25 12.80
CA PRO A 65 7.29 13.03 13.54
C PRO A 65 5.89 12.48 13.25
N ILE A 66 4.89 13.35 13.16
CA ILE A 66 3.50 12.96 12.85
C ILE A 66 3.42 12.43 11.42
N LEU A 67 4.11 13.07 10.47
CA LEU A 67 4.14 12.59 9.10
C LEU A 67 4.74 11.17 9.01
N LYS A 68 5.82 10.91 9.74
CA LYS A 68 6.41 9.57 9.80
C LYS A 68 5.42 8.54 10.35
N GLU A 69 4.72 8.86 11.45
CA GLU A 69 3.69 7.98 12.01
C GLU A 69 2.54 7.72 11.03
N VAL A 70 2.12 8.73 10.27
CA VAL A 70 1.11 8.61 9.23
C VAL A 70 1.58 7.66 8.11
N LEU A 71 2.80 7.83 7.60
CA LEU A 71 3.34 6.97 6.54
C LEU A 71 3.53 5.52 7.01
N ASP A 72 4.03 5.33 8.23
CA ASP A 72 4.14 4.01 8.87
C ASP A 72 2.75 3.38 9.02
N GLY A 73 1.74 4.16 9.42
CA GLY A 73 0.34 3.73 9.49
C GLY A 73 -0.23 3.31 8.14
N ILE A 74 0.03 4.06 7.06
CA ILE A 74 -0.39 3.71 5.69
C ILE A 74 0.25 2.40 5.26
N LYS A 75 1.55 2.21 5.51
CA LYS A 75 2.26 0.98 5.15
C LYS A 75 1.64 -0.23 5.83
N ILE A 76 1.42 -0.14 7.14
CA ILE A 76 0.79 -1.20 7.93
C ILE A 76 -0.63 -1.47 7.42
N TYR A 77 -1.40 -0.40 7.18
CA TYR A 77 -2.77 -0.51 6.71
C TYR A 77 -2.85 -1.16 5.32
N PHE A 78 -1.92 -0.82 4.43
CA PHE A 78 -1.79 -1.46 3.12
C PHE A 78 -1.50 -2.96 3.25
N ASP A 79 -0.54 -3.33 4.10
CA ASP A 79 -0.15 -4.73 4.32
C ASP A 79 -1.34 -5.59 4.80
N PHE A 80 -2.20 -5.05 5.67
CA PHE A 80 -3.41 -5.75 6.13
C PHE A 80 -4.56 -5.74 5.12
N MET A 81 -4.77 -4.64 4.41
CA MET A 81 -5.97 -4.45 3.59
C MET A 81 -5.85 -4.99 2.18
N LEU A 82 -4.62 -5.22 1.68
CA LEU A 82 -4.39 -5.57 0.29
C LEU A 82 -5.23 -6.78 -0.15
N ARG A 83 -5.08 -7.91 0.55
CA ARG A 83 -5.70 -9.19 0.18
C ARG A 83 -7.22 -9.12 0.13
N ASP A 84 -7.82 -8.47 1.11
CA ASP A 84 -9.27 -8.52 1.31
C ASP A 84 -10.01 -7.44 0.52
N HIS A 85 -9.40 -6.26 0.36
CA HIS A 85 -10.10 -5.08 -0.13
C HIS A 85 -9.50 -4.44 -1.38
N LEU A 86 -8.23 -4.65 -1.70
CA LEU A 86 -7.57 -3.90 -2.77
C LEU A 86 -7.32 -4.72 -4.04
N LEU A 87 -7.32 -6.05 -3.95
CA LEU A 87 -7.14 -6.94 -5.10
C LEU A 87 -8.46 -7.23 -5.83
N TYR A 88 -8.42 -7.25 -7.16
CA TYR A 88 -9.48 -7.83 -7.96
C TYR A 88 -9.50 -9.36 -7.83
N SER A 89 -10.61 -10.00 -8.21
CA SER A 89 -10.75 -11.46 -8.18
C SER A 89 -9.62 -12.18 -8.91
N GLU A 90 -9.19 -11.62 -10.04
CA GLU A 90 -8.18 -12.14 -10.95
C GLU A 90 -6.76 -12.05 -10.36
N GLU A 91 -6.50 -11.10 -9.46
CA GLU A 91 -5.19 -10.90 -8.83
C GLU A 91 -4.99 -11.80 -7.59
N ARG A 92 -6.06 -12.39 -7.03
CA ARG A 92 -5.98 -13.19 -5.79
C ARG A 92 -5.06 -14.40 -5.93
N HIS A 93 -5.13 -15.09 -7.06
CA HIS A 93 -4.25 -16.24 -7.31
C HIS A 93 -2.78 -15.81 -7.36
N GLN A 94 -2.50 -14.67 -7.99
CA GLN A 94 -1.15 -14.11 -8.05
C GLN A 94 -0.63 -13.72 -6.66
N TYR A 95 -1.47 -13.12 -5.82
CA TYR A 95 -1.11 -12.80 -4.44
C TYR A 95 -0.74 -14.06 -3.64
N ASP A 96 -1.57 -15.09 -3.68
CA ASP A 96 -1.30 -16.34 -2.97
C ASP A 96 0.01 -16.98 -3.47
N LEU A 97 0.29 -16.92 -4.77
CA LEU A 97 1.55 -17.39 -5.35
C LEU A 97 2.75 -16.57 -4.89
N GLU A 98 2.71 -15.24 -4.91
CA GLU A 98 3.85 -14.40 -4.54
C GLU A 98 4.14 -14.46 -3.03
N ILE A 99 3.11 -14.51 -2.19
CA ILE A 99 3.28 -14.68 -0.74
C ILE A 99 3.74 -16.11 -0.38
N THR A 100 3.36 -17.12 -1.16
CA THR A 100 3.78 -18.53 -0.92
C THR A 100 5.13 -18.88 -1.58
N LYS A 101 5.49 -18.24 -2.70
CA LYS A 101 6.60 -18.62 -3.62
C LYS A 101 7.95 -18.84 -2.94
N LYS A 102 8.25 -18.10 -1.87
CA LYS A 102 9.57 -18.20 -1.21
C LYS A 102 9.65 -19.20 -0.06
N ARG A 103 8.56 -19.88 0.30
CA ARG A 103 8.64 -21.04 1.22
C ARG A 103 9.36 -22.24 0.60
N HIS A 104 9.56 -22.26 -0.72
CA HIS A 104 10.16 -23.39 -1.44
C HIS A 104 11.47 -23.10 -2.18
N LEU A 105 11.94 -21.85 -2.29
CA LEU A 105 13.29 -21.58 -2.84
C LEU A 105 14.42 -21.81 -1.82
N THR A 106 14.12 -21.88 -0.52
CA THR A 106 15.13 -22.08 0.54
C THR A 106 15.44 -23.54 0.86
N ASN A 107 14.81 -24.52 0.19
CA ASN A 107 14.97 -25.94 0.54
C ASN A 107 15.47 -26.84 -0.62
N THR A 108 16.06 -26.26 -1.67
CA THR A 108 16.75 -27.05 -2.71
C THR A 108 18.22 -26.63 -2.82
N ASN A 109 18.97 -26.89 -1.75
CA ASN A 109 20.36 -27.28 -1.86
C ASN A 109 20.54 -28.57 -1.05
N CYS A 110 20.37 -29.70 -1.73
CA CYS A 110 20.78 -30.99 -1.20
C CYS A 110 22.31 -31.12 -1.29
N VAL A 111 22.92 -31.08 -0.10
CA VAL A 111 24.05 -31.89 0.42
C VAL A 111 25.35 -31.92 -0.39
N ASN A 112 26.44 -31.41 0.23
CA ASN A 112 27.64 -32.20 0.52
C ASN A 112 28.42 -31.62 1.72
N SER A 113 28.52 -32.46 2.75
CA SER A 113 29.51 -32.60 3.84
C SER A 113 30.51 -31.46 4.16
N ASP A 114 30.42 -30.85 5.34
CA ASP A 114 31.33 -31.11 6.49
C ASP A 114 31.01 -30.14 7.67
N GLU A 115 31.46 -30.53 8.86
CA GLU A 115 31.14 -30.05 10.22
C GLU A 115 30.97 -28.53 10.44
N GLY A 116 29.98 -28.17 11.29
CA GLY A 116 30.01 -26.91 12.04
C GLY A 116 28.69 -26.13 12.13
N THR A 117 27.93 -26.36 13.21
CA THR A 117 26.89 -25.50 13.81
C THR A 117 25.59 -25.23 13.01
N PRO A 118 24.41 -25.62 13.53
CA PRO A 118 23.14 -25.13 13.01
C PRO A 118 22.87 -23.75 13.63
N ASN A 119 23.33 -22.67 12.97
CA ASN A 119 22.83 -21.34 13.28
C ASN A 119 21.47 -21.17 12.61
N ILE A 120 20.40 -21.37 13.37
CA ILE A 120 19.03 -21.07 12.97
C ILE A 120 18.88 -19.54 12.94
N ASN A 121 19.43 -18.89 11.91
CA ASN A 121 18.98 -17.58 11.48
C ASN A 121 17.85 -17.81 10.48
N ASN A 122 16.68 -18.16 10.99
CA ASN A 122 15.44 -18.10 10.22
C ASN A 122 15.13 -16.62 9.98
N ASP A 123 15.80 -16.01 9.01
CA ASP A 123 15.21 -14.89 8.28
C ASP A 123 14.13 -15.48 7.36
N ASP A 124 13.04 -15.94 7.98
CA ASP A 124 11.76 -16.09 7.32
C ASP A 124 11.32 -14.67 6.96
N THR A 125 11.91 -14.08 5.93
CA THR A 125 11.53 -12.76 5.44
C THR A 125 10.12 -12.88 4.87
N VAL A 126 9.12 -12.72 5.75
CA VAL A 126 7.72 -12.57 5.37
C VAL A 126 7.66 -11.39 4.41
N MET A 127 7.44 -11.70 3.14
CA MET A 127 7.39 -10.69 2.10
C MET A 127 6.12 -9.87 2.33
N MET A 128 6.30 -8.65 2.81
CA MET A 128 5.21 -7.75 3.13
C MET A 128 4.62 -7.19 1.84
N PRO A 129 3.29 -7.12 1.69
CA PRO A 129 2.67 -6.58 0.50
C PRO A 129 3.23 -5.22 0.04
N SER A 130 3.56 -4.35 0.97
CA SER A 130 4.17 -3.03 0.75
C SER A 130 5.51 -3.08 0.01
N SER A 131 6.26 -4.18 0.08
CA SER A 131 7.53 -4.37 -0.64
C SER A 131 7.36 -4.99 -2.02
N VAL A 132 6.17 -5.49 -2.37
CA VAL A 132 5.90 -6.23 -3.62
C VAL A 132 5.07 -5.41 -4.59
N TYR A 133 4.04 -4.76 -4.06
CA TYR A 133 3.04 -4.02 -4.82
C TYR A 133 3.44 -2.56 -4.92
N GLY A 134 2.90 -1.87 -5.92
CA GLY A 134 3.28 -0.51 -6.26
C GLY A 134 2.14 0.50 -6.19
N ILE A 135 2.31 1.60 -6.93
CA ILE A 135 1.42 2.77 -6.89
C ILE A 135 -0.04 2.47 -7.24
N SER A 136 -0.31 1.56 -8.19
CA SER A 136 -1.69 1.23 -8.60
C SER A 136 -2.52 0.73 -7.41
N HIS A 137 -1.95 -0.19 -6.62
CA HIS A 137 -2.62 -0.75 -5.43
C HIS A 137 -2.69 0.27 -4.29
N LEU A 138 -1.68 1.13 -4.14
CA LEU A 138 -1.71 2.23 -3.18
C LEU A 138 -2.82 3.24 -3.50
N LEU A 139 -3.04 3.56 -4.79
CA LEU A 139 -4.14 4.42 -5.21
C LEU A 139 -5.51 3.80 -4.85
N ARG A 140 -5.67 2.48 -5.03
CA ARG A 140 -6.89 1.79 -4.59
C ARG A 140 -7.11 1.89 -3.08
N LEU A 141 -6.04 1.88 -2.28
CA LEU A 141 -6.14 2.13 -0.85
C LEU A 141 -6.72 3.52 -0.57
N PHE A 142 -6.21 4.55 -1.23
CA PHE A 142 -6.70 5.92 -1.03
C PHE A 142 -8.17 6.11 -1.41
N VAL A 143 -8.68 5.40 -2.42
CA VAL A 143 -10.12 5.42 -2.75
C VAL A 143 -10.95 4.85 -1.61
N LYS A 144 -10.48 3.75 -0.99
CA LYS A 144 -11.27 3.02 0.01
C LYS A 144 -11.05 3.52 1.44
N MET A 145 -9.91 4.13 1.74
CA MET A 145 -9.52 4.50 3.09
C MET A 145 -10.55 5.42 3.78
N PRO A 146 -11.12 6.47 3.14
CA PRO A 146 -12.08 7.33 3.82
C PRO A 146 -13.29 6.58 4.36
N LEU A 147 -13.80 5.59 3.60
CA LEU A 147 -14.92 4.76 4.02
C LEU A 147 -14.60 4.02 5.32
N PHE A 148 -13.37 3.52 5.46
CA PHE A 148 -12.92 2.83 6.66
C PHE A 148 -12.66 3.77 7.84
N LEU A 149 -12.16 4.99 7.61
CA LEU A 149 -11.93 5.97 8.67
C LEU A 149 -13.24 6.46 9.30
N ILE A 150 -14.28 6.62 8.48
CA ILE A 150 -15.64 6.94 8.94
C ILE A 150 -16.17 5.79 9.79
N GLN A 151 -16.00 4.54 9.34
CA GLN A 151 -16.44 3.36 10.09
C GLN A 151 -15.71 3.21 11.43
N ALA A 152 -14.42 3.52 11.46
CA ALA A 152 -13.60 3.56 12.67
C ALA A 152 -13.89 4.77 13.58
N LYS A 153 -14.83 5.65 13.20
CA LYS A 153 -15.27 6.85 13.94
C LYS A 153 -14.12 7.81 14.27
N PHE A 154 -13.17 7.97 13.35
CA PHE A 154 -12.13 8.99 13.51
C PHE A 154 -12.75 10.39 13.54
N PRO A 155 -12.25 11.31 14.39
CA PRO A 155 -12.66 12.71 14.34
C PRO A 155 -12.39 13.31 12.96
N THR A 156 -13.33 14.12 12.47
CA THR A 156 -13.24 14.76 11.14
C THR A 156 -11.98 15.61 10.98
N THR A 157 -11.48 16.22 12.06
CA THR A 157 -10.21 16.96 12.07
C THR A 157 -9.02 16.09 11.65
N HIS A 158 -8.93 14.87 12.16
CA HIS A 158 -7.84 13.94 11.83
C HIS A 158 -7.98 13.41 10.40
N ILE A 159 -9.21 13.16 9.95
CA ILE A 159 -9.49 12.76 8.56
C ILE A 159 -9.07 13.88 7.60
N ASN A 160 -9.36 15.15 7.92
CA ASN A 160 -9.00 16.29 7.08
C ASN A 160 -7.49 16.52 7.01
N LEU A 161 -6.78 16.40 8.13
CA LEU A 161 -5.32 16.49 8.16
C LEU A 161 -4.68 15.38 7.32
N LEU A 162 -5.20 14.16 7.46
CA LEU A 162 -4.74 13.01 6.69
C LEU A 162 -5.00 13.21 5.18
N ASN A 163 -6.18 13.71 4.82
CA ASN A 163 -6.53 14.04 3.44
C ASN A 163 -5.62 15.11 2.84
N GLN A 164 -5.15 16.07 3.64
CA GLN A 164 -4.19 17.08 3.19
C GLN A 164 -2.85 16.43 2.81
N HIS A 165 -2.27 15.62 3.71
CA HIS A 165 -1.03 14.89 3.40
C HIS A 165 -1.16 13.97 2.20
N PHE A 166 -2.33 13.38 1.97
CA PHE A 166 -2.57 12.56 0.78
C PHE A 166 -2.64 13.37 -0.50
N LYS A 167 -3.24 14.55 -0.48
CA LYS A 167 -3.20 15.44 -1.64
C LYS A 167 -1.76 15.81 -1.97
N ASP A 168 -0.95 16.11 -0.95
CA ASP A 168 0.45 16.45 -1.13
C ASP A 168 1.27 15.27 -1.69
N LEU A 169 0.94 14.04 -1.29
CA LEU A 169 1.57 12.83 -1.83
C LEU A 169 1.18 12.52 -3.29
N LEU A 170 -0.02 12.92 -3.70
CA LEU A 170 -0.63 12.59 -4.99
C LEU A 170 -0.51 13.70 -6.05
N THR A 171 0.06 14.85 -5.69
CA THR A 171 0.29 16.00 -6.58
C THR A 171 1.70 15.97 -7.16
#